data_AF-A0A3D6DUT8-F1
#
_entry.id   AF-A0A3D6DUT8-F1
#
_cell.length_a   1.000
_cell.length_b   1.000
_cell.length_c   1.000
_cell.angle_alpha   90.00
_cell.angle_beta   90.00
_cell.angle_gamma   90.00
#
_symmetry.space_group_name_H-M   'P 1'
#
loop_
_entity.id
_entity.type
_entity.pdbx_description
1 polymer ?
#
loop_
_entity_poly.entity_id
_entity_poly.type
_entity_poly.pdbx_seq_one_letter_code
_entity_poly.pdbx_strand_id
1 'polypeptide(L)' 'MSRRLTVGPFNRVEGDVAVTLDIAAGRVASAQVCSSLFRGFEQLLVGKHPLDAQVIVPGICGICSVSQSTAAAAAAA' A
#
# COMPACT_ATOMS: atom_id res chain seq x y z
N MET A 1 25.15 -10.45 -20.08
CA MET A 1 23.74 -10.31 -20.50
C MET A 1 22.97 -9.56 -19.42
N SER A 2 22.21 -8.54 -19.82
CA SER A 2 21.23 -7.87 -18.96
C SER A 2 19.83 -8.37 -19.30
N ARG A 3 19.00 -8.65 -18.29
CA ARG A 3 17.61 -9.09 -18.47
C ARG A 3 16.70 -8.33 -17.54
N ARG A 4 15.53 -7.95 -18.04
CA ARG A 4 14.43 -7.39 -17.24
C ARG A 4 13.39 -8.47 -16.94
N LEU A 5 12.96 -8.56 -15.69
CA LEU A 5 11.96 -9.52 -15.21
C LEU A 5 10.91 -8.78 -14.39
N THR A 6 9.63 -9.01 -14.66
CA THR A 6 8.55 -8.59 -13.75
C THR A 6 8.04 -9.82 -13.02
N VAL A 7 8.03 -9.76 -11.70
CA VAL A 7 7.55 -10.80 -10.80
C VAL A 7 6.31 -10.29 -10.09
N GLY A 8 5.20 -11.00 -10.23
CA GLY A 8 3.94 -10.67 -9.60
C GLY A 8 2.73 -11.09 -10.45
N PRO A 9 1.51 -10.95 -9.91
CA PRO A 9 1.21 -10.51 -8.55
C PRO A 9 1.72 -11.50 -7.48
N PHE A 10 2.17 -10.98 -6.34
CA PHE A 10 2.62 -11.82 -5.23
C PHE A 10 1.45 -12.41 -4.45
N ASN A 11 1.56 -13.69 -4.07
CA ASN A 11 0.63 -14.33 -3.16
C ASN A 11 1.12 -14.19 -1.71
N ARG A 12 0.21 -14.30 -0.73
CA ARG A 12 0.49 -14.19 0.73
C ARG A 12 1.05 -12.82 1.15
N VAL A 13 0.67 -11.78 0.43
CA VAL A 13 0.83 -10.38 0.82
C VAL A 13 -0.54 -9.72 0.77
N GLU A 14 -0.69 -8.60 1.47
CA GLU A 14 -1.89 -7.77 1.35
C GLU A 14 -1.75 -6.84 0.14
N GLY A 15 -2.84 -6.70 -0.62
CA GLY A 15 -2.89 -5.87 -1.82
C GLY A 15 -2.21 -6.46 -3.07
N ASP A 16 -2.32 -5.73 -4.18
CA ASP A 16 -1.69 -6.09 -5.44
C ASP A 16 -0.28 -5.50 -5.50
N VAL A 17 0.74 -6.36 -5.50
CA VAL A 17 2.14 -5.94 -5.59
C VAL A 17 2.83 -6.68 -6.71
N ALA A 18 3.57 -5.95 -7.53
CA ALA A 18 4.49 -6.47 -8.53
C ALA A 18 5.87 -5.82 -8.36
N VAL A 19 6.92 -6.57 -8.67
CA VAL A 19 8.31 -6.09 -8.63
C VAL A 19 8.97 -6.33 -9.98
N THR A 20 9.45 -5.27 -10.61
CA THR A 20 10.30 -5.35 -11.79
C THR A 20 11.76 -5.30 -11.38
N LEU A 21 12.57 -6.20 -11.92
CA LEU A 21 13.99 -6.37 -11.64
C LEU A 21 14.79 -6.22 -12.92
N ASP A 22 15.83 -5.39 -12.89
CA ASP A 22 16.88 -5.40 -13.91
C ASP A 22 18.06 -6.23 -13.38
N ILE A 23 18.40 -7.29 -14.09
CA ILE A 23 19.44 -8.26 -13.70
C ILE A 23 20.64 -8.09 -14.62
N ALA A 24 21.82 -7.87 -14.05
CA ALA A 24 23.09 -7.78 -14.77
C ALA A 24 24.15 -8.66 -14.09
N ALA A 25 24.94 -9.38 -14.89
CA ALA A 25 25.97 -10.31 -14.38
C ALA A 25 25.47 -11.29 -13.30
N GLY A 26 24.23 -11.78 -13.46
CA GLY A 26 23.58 -12.71 -12.53
C GLY A 26 23.14 -12.10 -11.19
N ARG A 27 23.20 -10.77 -11.03
CA ARG A 27 22.80 -10.03 -9.82
C ARG A 27 21.72 -9.00 -10.14
N VAL A 28 20.89 -8.68 -9.16
CA VAL A 28 19.92 -7.58 -9.27
C VAL A 28 20.70 -6.26 -9.29
N ALA A 29 20.54 -5.48 -10.34
CA ALA A 29 21.12 -4.15 -10.48
C ALA A 29 20.14 -3.06 -10.01
N SER A 30 18.84 -3.25 -10.27
CA SER A 30 17.76 -2.36 -9.79
C SER A 30 16.45 -3.14 -9.59
N ALA A 31 15.61 -2.60 -8.72
CA ALA A 31 14.26 -3.09 -8.47
C ALA A 31 13.27 -1.93 -8.44
N GLN A 32 12.11 -2.10 -9.05
CA GLN A 32 10.98 -1.18 -8.97
C GLN A 32 9.76 -1.93 -8.44
N VAL A 33 9.17 -1.42 -7.36
CA VAL A 33 7.96 -1.99 -6.75
C VAL A 33 6.76 -1.17 -7.23
N CYS A 34 5.72 -1.84 -7.68
CA CYS A 34 4.48 -1.24 -8.12
C CYS A 34 3.31 -1.88 -7.38
N SER A 35 2.44 -1.06 -6.80
CA SER A 35 1.11 -1.47 -6.40
C SER A 35 0.08 -0.76 -7.26
N SER A 36 -0.78 -1.52 -7.93
CA SER A 36 -1.70 -0.99 -8.95
C SER A 36 -3.02 -0.49 -8.38
N LEU A 37 -3.33 -0.76 -7.11
CA LEU A 37 -4.60 -0.42 -6.50
C LEU A 37 -4.54 0.94 -5.80
N PHE A 38 -5.46 1.82 -6.15
CA PHE A 38 -5.66 3.09 -5.46
C PHE A 38 -7.14 3.28 -5.11
N ARG A 39 -7.43 3.62 -3.85
CA ARG A 39 -8.80 3.84 -3.35
C ARG A 39 -9.08 5.26 -2.85
N GLY A 40 -8.06 6.09 -2.65
CA GLY A 40 -8.23 7.51 -2.33
C GLY A 40 -8.88 7.83 -0.98
N PHE A 41 -8.56 7.08 0.08
CA PHE A 41 -9.12 7.31 1.44
C PHE A 41 -8.93 8.73 1.95
N GLU A 42 -7.80 9.36 1.65
CA GLU A 42 -7.52 10.74 2.07
C GLU A 42 -8.49 11.73 1.41
N GLN A 43 -8.76 11.56 0.11
CA GLN A 43 -9.72 12.38 -0.63
C GLN A 43 -11.14 12.16 -0.13
N LEU A 44 -11.48 10.94 0.27
CA LEU A 44 -12.77 10.61 0.88
C LEU A 44 -13.02 11.41 2.17
N LEU A 45 -11.97 11.80 2.90
CA LEU A 45 -12.08 12.52 4.17
C LEU A 45 -12.26 14.04 4.00
N VAL A 46 -12.04 14.59 2.80
CA VAL A 46 -12.16 16.04 2.57
C VAL A 46 -13.59 16.51 2.84
N GLY A 47 -13.73 17.50 3.73
CA GLY A 47 -15.02 18.08 4.12
C GLY A 47 -15.85 17.22 5.10
N LYS A 48 -15.32 16.08 5.57
CA LYS A 48 -15.97 15.25 6.60
C LYS A 48 -15.68 15.76 8.00
N HIS A 49 -16.52 15.37 8.96
CA HIS A 49 -16.26 15.66 10.35
C HIS A 49 -15.01 14.88 10.80
N PRO A 50 -14.08 15.45 11.59
CA PRO A 50 -12.84 14.76 11.96
C PRO A 50 -13.05 13.38 12.60
N LEU A 51 -14.11 13.22 13.39
CA LEU A 51 -14.47 11.94 14.01
C LEU A 51 -14.93 10.86 13.00
N ASP A 52 -15.31 11.22 11.77
CA ASP A 52 -15.66 10.24 10.73
C ASP A 52 -14.45 9.39 10.33
N ALA A 53 -13.22 9.89 10.56
CA ALA A 53 -11.99 9.15 10.31
C ALA A 53 -11.92 7.84 11.12
N GLN A 54 -12.50 7.79 12.33
CA GLN A 54 -12.54 6.58 13.18
C GLN A 54 -13.24 5.39 12.49
N VAL A 55 -14.22 5.67 11.63
CA VAL A 55 -15.00 4.64 10.92
C VAL A 55 -14.44 4.38 9.53
N ILE A 56 -13.93 5.43 8.87
CA ILE A 56 -13.47 5.37 7.48
C ILE A 56 -12.06 4.79 7.37
N VAL A 57 -11.11 5.26 8.17
CA VAL A 57 -9.67 4.94 8.07
C VAL A 57 -9.36 3.46 8.31
N PRO A 58 -10.03 2.73 9.22
CA PRO A 58 -9.81 1.28 9.36
C PRO A 58 -10.13 0.47 8.09
N GLY A 59 -10.92 1.04 7.17
CA GLY A 59 -11.18 0.46 5.85
C GLY A 59 -9.98 0.47 4.89
N ILE A 60 -8.87 1.14 5.23
CA ILE A 60 -7.63 1.16 4.43
C ILE A 60 -7.00 -0.23 4.34
N CYS A 61 -7.03 -1.02 5.42
CA CYS A 61 -6.49 -2.37 5.42
C CYS A 61 -7.16 -3.20 6.51
N GLY A 62 -7.71 -4.36 6.14
CA GLY A 62 -8.37 -5.26 7.09
C GLY A 62 -7.39 -5.97 8.04
N ILE A 63 -6.13 -6.16 7.63
CA ILE A 63 -5.11 -6.87 8.42
C ILE A 63 -4.58 -6.00 9.56
N CYS A 64 -4.31 -4.72 9.30
CA CYS A 64 -3.81 -3.77 10.31
C CYS A 64 -4.88 -2.75 10.76
N SER A 65 -6.15 -3.13 10.68
CA SER A 65 -7.30 -2.25 10.97
C SER A 65 -7.21 -1.56 12.34
N VAL A 66 -6.75 -2.26 13.38
CA VAL A 66 -6.56 -1.67 14.73
C VAL A 66 -5.50 -0.58 14.73
N SER A 67 -4.38 -0.77 14.02
CA SER A 67 -3.34 0.25 13.90
C SER A 67 -3.89 1.52 13.23
N GLN A 68 -4.72 1.32 12.19
CA GLN A 68 -5.39 2.41 11.50
C GLN A 68 -6.39 3.15 12.41
N SER A 69 -7.20 2.43 13.20
CA SER A 69 -8.10 3.03 14.20
C SER A 69 -7.33 3.85 15.24
N THR A 70 -6.25 3.29 15.81
CA THR A 70 -5.44 3.97 16.82
C THR A 70 -4.80 5.25 16.27
N ALA A 71 -4.30 5.22 15.03
CA ALA A 71 -3.75 6.40 14.38
C ALA A 71 -4.83 7.49 14.15
N ALA A 72 -6.02 7.10 13.67
CA ALA A 72 -7.14 8.02 13.49
C ALA A 72 -7.59 8.67 14.81
N ALA A 73 -7.62 7.89 15.90
CA ALA A 73 -7.93 8.39 17.23
C ALA A 73 -6.88 9.39 17.74
N ALA A 74 -5.59 9.06 17.56
CA ALA A 74 -4.49 9.91 18.01
C ALA A 74 -4.42 11.24 17.25
N ALA A 75 -4.77 11.26 15.96
CA ALA A 75 -4.78 12.48 15.14
C ALA A 75 -5.96 13.43 15.46
N ALA A 76 -7.01 12.93 16.09
CA ALA A 76 -8.19 13.70 16.48
C ALA A 76 -8.13 14.29 17.90
N ALA A 77 -7.10 13.94 18.68
CA ALA A 77 -6.82 14.43 20.02
C ALA A 77 -5.93 15.68 19.99
#